data_AF-A0A968V2P6-F1
#
_entry.id   AF-A0A968V2P6-F1
#
_cell.length_a   1.000
_cell.length_b   1.000
_cell.length_c   1.000
_cell.angle_alpha   90.00
_cell.angle_beta   90.00
_cell.angle_gamma   90.00
#
_symmetry.space_group_name_H-M   'P 1'
#
loop_
_entity.id
_entity.type
_entity.pdbx_description
1 polymer ?
#
loop_
_entity_poly.entity_id
_entity_poly.type
_entity_poly.pdbx_seq_one_letter_code
_entity_poly.pdbx_strand_id
1 'polypeptide(L)'
;MTSFRLEPFLWIHLSGLGLLPLLFQGVWLGLAVGDPLPMLGLEPLLVGTLGILPILWMQWHRPFDIFSLVLFAVRTEALTAQQRQILALFKTGKQRAIALVGALVMFVLFWQVYRFAPLASPAAAFFTPGASLGIAGGAIAFLGCNLFWQVPLSVLGVLATGKQQWEATEAYPVEQIEREFTVPGLRVRRLLPTLVSEPTEREREG
;
A
#
# COMPACT_ATOMS: atom_id res chain seq x y z
N MET A 1 8.69 -26.97 7.09
CA MET A 1 7.92 -25.92 6.38
C MET A 1 8.46 -24.57 6.82
N THR A 2 8.86 -23.71 5.88
CA THR A 2 9.23 -22.33 6.18
C THR A 2 7.99 -21.57 6.63
N SER A 3 8.12 -20.74 7.68
CA SER A 3 7.00 -19.95 8.19
C SER A 3 6.53 -18.97 7.11
N PHE A 4 5.21 -18.85 6.88
CA PHE A 4 4.65 -17.88 5.94
C PHE A 4 5.03 -16.43 6.29
N ARG A 5 5.38 -16.17 7.56
CA ARG A 5 5.85 -14.86 8.03
C ARG A 5 7.20 -14.47 7.45
N LEU A 6 7.96 -15.41 6.88
CA LEU A 6 9.23 -15.13 6.21
C LEU A 6 9.06 -14.83 4.72
N GLU A 7 7.83 -14.80 4.20
CA GLU A 7 7.55 -14.44 2.81
C GLU A 7 8.09 -13.04 2.49
N PRO A 8 9.09 -12.90 1.60
CA PRO A 8 9.75 -11.61 1.36
C PRO A 8 8.81 -10.50 0.91
N PHE A 9 7.76 -10.82 0.14
CA PHE A 9 6.80 -9.82 -0.32
C PHE A 9 6.06 -9.12 0.82
N LEU A 10 5.80 -9.81 1.95
CA LEU A 10 5.22 -9.18 3.14
C LEU A 10 6.16 -8.11 3.69
N TRP A 11 7.44 -8.42 3.82
CA TRP A 11 8.43 -7.49 4.36
C TRP A 11 8.77 -6.34 3.43
N ILE A 12 8.80 -6.57 2.11
CA ILE A 12 8.99 -5.51 1.11
C ILE A 12 7.85 -4.49 1.19
N HIS A 13 6.61 -4.94 1.34
CA HIS A 13 5.51 -4.01 1.50
C HIS A 13 5.56 -3.33 2.87
N LEU A 14 5.87 -4.06 3.94
CA LEU A 14 5.98 -3.49 5.27
C LEU A 14 7.05 -2.38 5.35
N SER A 15 8.19 -2.54 4.67
CA SER A 15 9.24 -1.51 4.60
C SER A 15 8.80 -0.25 3.85
N GLY A 16 7.75 -0.35 3.02
CA GLY A 16 7.11 0.78 2.36
C GLY A 16 6.60 1.87 3.31
N LEU A 17 6.35 1.57 4.59
CA LEU A 17 6.06 2.57 5.63
C LEU A 17 7.15 3.64 5.74
N GLY A 18 8.40 3.30 5.40
CA GLY A 18 9.52 4.25 5.39
C GLY A 18 9.36 5.39 4.38
N LEU A 19 8.50 5.26 3.37
CA LEU A 19 8.20 6.34 2.42
C LEU A 19 7.23 7.38 2.99
N LEU A 20 6.49 7.08 4.06
CA LEU A 20 5.44 7.96 4.57
C LEU A 20 5.93 9.37 4.94
N PRO A 21 7.07 9.56 5.65
CA PRO A 21 7.54 10.91 5.97
C PRO A 21 7.80 11.75 4.72
N LEU A 22 8.41 11.15 3.69
CA LEU A 22 8.70 11.82 2.42
C LEU A 22 7.42 12.19 1.67
N LEU A 23 6.45 11.27 1.62
CA LEU A 23 5.17 11.54 0.97
C LEU A 23 4.37 12.62 1.70
N PHE A 24 4.32 12.59 3.03
CA PHE A 24 3.69 13.64 3.82
C PHE A 24 4.37 15.00 3.66
N GLN A 25 5.70 15.05 3.49
CA GLN A 25 6.40 16.28 3.11
C GLN A 25 5.88 16.82 1.78
N GLY A 26 5.66 15.94 0.79
CA GLY A 26 5.04 16.31 -0.49
C GLY A 26 3.61 16.86 -0.34
N VAL A 27 2.79 16.25 0.54
CA VAL A 27 1.45 16.76 0.87
C VAL A 27 1.54 18.15 1.47
N TRP A 28 2.42 18.33 2.45
CA TRP A 28 2.60 19.60 3.17
C TRP A 28 3.03 20.73 2.23
N LEU A 29 4.00 20.47 1.35
CA LEU A 29 4.44 21.43 0.33
C LEU A 29 3.35 21.71 -0.71
N GLY A 30 2.65 20.69 -1.20
CA GLY A 30 1.58 20.87 -2.19
C GLY A 30 0.43 21.73 -1.68
N LEU A 31 0.05 21.54 -0.41
CA LEU A 31 -0.95 22.38 0.27
C LEU A 31 -0.46 23.81 0.52
N ALA A 32 0.85 24.02 0.70
CA ALA A 32 1.43 25.34 0.95
C ALA A 32 1.66 26.18 -0.32
N VAL A 33 1.78 25.54 -1.49
CA VAL A 33 1.90 26.19 -2.81
C VAL A 33 0.54 26.67 -3.34
N GLY A 34 -0.56 26.03 -2.94
CA GLY A 34 -1.90 26.43 -3.36
C GLY A 34 -2.26 27.82 -2.84
N ASP A 35 -2.55 28.76 -3.74
CA ASP A 35 -3.34 29.94 -3.35
C ASP A 35 -4.70 29.44 -2.86
N PRO A 36 -5.13 29.80 -1.64
CA PRO A 36 -6.38 29.31 -1.09
C PRO A 36 -7.52 29.64 -2.05
N LEU A 37 -8.17 28.60 -2.59
CA LEU A 37 -9.36 28.75 -3.41
C LEU A 37 -10.36 29.65 -2.66
N PRO A 38 -11.08 30.54 -3.38
CA PRO A 38 -11.98 31.52 -2.76
C PRO A 38 -13.14 30.87 -1.97
N MET A 39 -13.37 29.56 -2.12
CA MET A 39 -14.29 28.79 -1.30
C MET A 39 -13.52 28.01 -0.22
N LEU A 40 -13.55 28.57 0.98
CA LEU A 40 -12.94 28.01 2.19
C LEU A 40 -13.38 26.55 2.39
N GLY A 41 -12.44 25.60 2.30
CA GLY A 41 -12.66 24.18 2.60
C GLY A 41 -12.81 23.24 1.41
N LEU A 42 -12.89 23.73 0.16
CA LEU A 42 -12.94 22.83 -1.01
C LEU A 42 -11.61 22.10 -1.24
N GLU A 43 -10.48 22.77 -1.04
CA GLU A 43 -9.16 22.16 -1.22
C GLU A 43 -8.90 20.95 -0.31
N PRO A 44 -9.06 21.05 1.03
CA PRO A 44 -8.86 19.89 1.89
C PRO A 44 -9.89 18.79 1.63
N LEU A 45 -11.11 19.15 1.24
CA LEU A 45 -12.12 18.17 0.85
C LEU A 45 -11.70 17.41 -0.42
N LEU A 46 -11.22 18.10 -1.44
CA LEU A 46 -10.76 17.49 -2.69
C LEU A 46 -9.54 16.61 -2.47
N VAL A 47 -8.48 17.15 -1.85
CA VAL A 47 -7.24 16.40 -1.56
C VAL A 47 -7.53 15.22 -0.65
N GLY A 48 -8.31 15.43 0.41
CA GLY A 48 -8.70 14.38 1.36
C GLY A 48 -9.48 13.25 0.69
N THR A 49 -10.51 13.60 -0.09
CA THR A 49 -11.35 12.62 -0.78
C THR A 49 -10.56 11.86 -1.84
N LEU A 50 -9.79 12.56 -2.68
CA LEU A 50 -8.99 11.92 -3.73
C LEU A 50 -7.86 11.06 -3.16
N GLY A 51 -7.30 11.40 -2.00
CA GLY A 51 -6.24 10.60 -1.37
C GLY A 51 -6.75 9.37 -0.62
N ILE A 52 -7.90 9.47 0.06
CA ILE A 52 -8.41 8.38 0.92
C ILE A 52 -9.32 7.44 0.15
N LEU A 53 -10.32 7.98 -0.56
CA LEU A 53 -11.44 7.19 -1.07
C LEU A 53 -11.00 6.10 -2.06
N PRO A 54 -10.12 6.36 -3.05
CA PRO A 54 -9.68 5.33 -3.98
C PRO A 54 -8.97 4.17 -3.29
N ILE A 55 -8.10 4.47 -2.31
CA ILE A 55 -7.33 3.45 -1.60
C ILE A 55 -8.22 2.65 -0.64
N LEU A 56 -9.11 3.32 0.09
CA LEU A 56 -10.08 2.62 0.94
C LEU A 56 -11.00 1.72 0.11
N TRP A 57 -11.52 2.24 -1.00
CA TRP A 57 -12.36 1.47 -1.92
C TRP A 57 -11.64 0.23 -2.45
N MET A 58 -10.38 0.41 -2.89
CA MET A 58 -9.50 -0.66 -3.33
C MET A 58 -9.36 -1.72 -2.23
N GLN A 59 -8.91 -1.36 -1.04
CA GLN A 59 -8.70 -2.31 0.07
C GLN A 59 -9.98 -3.04 0.50
N TRP A 60 -11.14 -2.37 0.37
CA TRP A 60 -12.42 -2.94 0.79
C TRP A 60 -12.96 -4.01 -0.17
N HIS A 61 -12.87 -3.75 -1.47
CA HIS A 61 -13.47 -4.60 -2.51
C HIS A 61 -12.47 -5.52 -3.19
N ARG A 62 -11.32 -4.97 -3.59
CA ARG A 62 -10.25 -5.64 -4.34
C ARG A 62 -8.91 -5.30 -3.72
N PRO A 63 -8.56 -5.91 -2.57
CA PRO A 63 -7.32 -5.59 -1.88
C PRO A 63 -6.13 -5.73 -2.81
N PHE A 64 -5.09 -4.96 -2.52
CA PHE A 64 -3.87 -4.95 -3.31
C PHE A 64 -3.23 -6.35 -3.32
N ASP A 65 -2.86 -6.84 -4.49
CA ASP A 65 -2.11 -8.09 -4.61
C ASP A 65 -0.68 -7.88 -4.11
N ILE A 66 -0.37 -8.46 -2.95
CA ILE A 66 0.92 -8.31 -2.28
C ILE A 66 2.09 -8.93 -3.06
N PHE A 67 1.81 -9.77 -4.06
CA PHE A 67 2.82 -10.31 -4.97
C PHE A 67 3.08 -9.40 -6.18
N SER A 68 2.57 -8.17 -6.11
CA SER A 68 2.84 -7.09 -7.05
C SER A 68 3.64 -5.97 -6.38
N LEU A 69 4.52 -5.34 -7.12
CA LEU A 69 5.08 -4.03 -6.84
C LEU A 69 4.38 -3.04 -7.78
N VAL A 70 4.36 -1.75 -7.43
CA VAL A 70 3.57 -0.69 -8.11
C VAL A 70 3.53 -0.81 -9.65
N LEU A 71 4.62 -1.22 -10.30
CA LEU A 71 4.74 -1.35 -11.76
C LEU A 71 4.80 -2.79 -12.30
N PHE A 72 4.97 -3.80 -11.43
CA PHE A 72 5.17 -5.18 -11.87
C PHE A 72 4.46 -6.18 -10.96
N ALA A 73 3.78 -7.15 -11.54
CA ALA A 73 3.07 -8.20 -10.84
C ALA A 73 3.65 -9.57 -11.13
N VAL A 74 3.72 -10.45 -10.14
CA VAL A 74 3.91 -11.89 -10.42
C VAL A 74 2.65 -12.42 -11.07
N ARG A 75 2.81 -13.22 -12.13
CA ARG A 75 1.70 -13.95 -12.77
C ARG A 75 0.95 -14.81 -11.73
N THR A 76 -0.37 -14.76 -11.75
CA THR A 76 -1.23 -15.47 -10.79
C THR A 76 -1.02 -16.99 -10.87
N GLU A 77 -0.72 -17.51 -12.06
CA GLU A 77 -0.43 -18.94 -12.29
C GLU A 77 0.94 -19.37 -11.76
N ALA A 78 1.84 -18.42 -11.49
CA ALA A 78 3.15 -18.68 -10.91
C ALA A 78 3.14 -18.65 -9.37
N LEU A 79 2.01 -18.30 -8.74
CA LEU A 79 1.88 -18.25 -7.30
C LEU A 79 1.79 -19.66 -6.69
N THR A 80 2.59 -19.89 -5.66
CA THR A 80 2.54 -21.16 -4.91
C THR A 80 1.24 -21.28 -4.12
N ALA A 81 0.88 -22.50 -3.69
CA ALA A 81 -0.28 -22.71 -2.82
C ALA A 81 -0.19 -21.87 -1.52
N GLN A 82 1.00 -21.77 -0.92
CA GLN A 82 1.24 -20.96 0.28
C GLN A 82 1.02 -19.46 0.01
N GLN A 83 1.46 -18.95 -1.14
CA GLN A 83 1.23 -17.55 -1.53
C GLN A 83 -0.25 -17.26 -1.76
N ARG A 84 -0.97 -18.18 -2.40
CA ARG A 84 -2.43 -18.10 -2.55
C ARG A 84 -3.17 -18.17 -1.21
N GLN A 85 -2.64 -18.93 -0.25
CA GLN A 85 -3.17 -18.96 1.12
C GLN A 85 -2.94 -17.62 1.85
N ILE A 86 -1.80 -16.96 1.61
CA ILE A 86 -1.56 -15.58 2.09
C ILE A 86 -2.58 -14.61 1.48
N LEU A 87 -2.87 -14.70 0.18
CA LEU A 87 -3.89 -13.86 -0.47
C LEU A 87 -5.27 -14.04 0.17
N ALA A 88 -5.65 -15.27 0.49
CA ALA A 88 -6.93 -15.53 1.17
C ALA A 88 -7.06 -14.76 2.49
N LEU A 89 -5.98 -14.57 3.25
CA LEU A 89 -6.00 -13.80 4.49
C LEU A 89 -6.30 -12.31 4.27
N PHE A 90 -5.95 -11.75 3.11
CA PHE A 90 -6.27 -10.36 2.73
C PHE A 90 -7.78 -10.15 2.46
N LYS A 91 -8.55 -11.22 2.22
CA LYS A 91 -10.00 -11.14 1.95
C LYS A 91 -10.87 -11.24 3.21
N THR A 92 -10.26 -11.45 4.38
CA THR A 92 -10.99 -11.62 5.63
C THR A 92 -11.68 -10.32 6.09
N GLY A 93 -12.78 -10.42 6.83
CA GLY A 93 -13.47 -9.26 7.41
C GLY A 93 -12.59 -8.42 8.34
N LYS A 94 -11.62 -9.06 9.01
CA LYS A 94 -10.56 -8.40 9.79
C LYS A 94 -9.84 -7.33 8.97
N GLN A 95 -9.53 -7.62 7.71
CA GLN A 95 -8.80 -6.71 6.83
C GLN A 95 -9.63 -5.50 6.41
N ARG A 96 -10.94 -5.67 6.25
CA ARG A 96 -11.85 -4.54 6.03
C ARG A 96 -11.87 -3.60 7.23
N ALA A 97 -11.95 -4.15 8.46
CA ALA A 97 -11.88 -3.35 9.67
C ALA A 97 -10.54 -2.60 9.79
N ILE A 98 -9.42 -3.28 9.48
CA ILE A 98 -8.09 -2.68 9.42
C ILE A 98 -8.07 -1.53 8.39
N ALA A 99 -8.64 -1.73 7.20
CA ALA A 99 -8.66 -0.70 6.16
C ALA A 99 -9.44 0.56 6.59
N LEU A 100 -10.58 0.38 7.26
CA LEU A 100 -11.38 1.48 7.78
C LEU A 100 -10.65 2.26 8.87
N VAL A 101 -10.07 1.56 9.85
CA VAL A 101 -9.26 2.19 10.91
C VAL A 101 -8.06 2.91 10.31
N GLY A 102 -7.39 2.28 9.34
CA GLY A 102 -6.29 2.89 8.61
C GLY A 102 -6.70 4.19 7.92
N ALA A 103 -7.89 4.24 7.31
CA ALA A 103 -8.38 5.42 6.62
C ALA A 103 -8.73 6.56 7.59
N LEU A 104 -9.29 6.22 8.76
CA LEU A 104 -9.56 7.19 9.81
C LEU A 104 -8.28 7.81 10.37
N VAL A 105 -7.23 7.00 10.59
CA VAL A 105 -5.91 7.51 11.00
C VAL A 105 -5.35 8.46 9.93
N MET A 106 -5.43 8.09 8.66
CA MET A 106 -4.96 8.94 7.55
C MET A 106 -5.74 10.25 7.44
N PHE A 107 -7.05 10.22 7.68
CA PHE A 107 -7.87 11.43 7.75
C PHE A 107 -7.39 12.37 8.87
N VAL A 108 -7.15 11.84 10.08
CA VAL A 108 -6.64 12.63 11.20
C VAL A 108 -5.26 13.21 10.90
N LEU A 109 -4.34 12.40 10.36
CA LEU A 109 -3.00 12.87 10.00
C LEU A 109 -3.04 13.95 8.91
N PHE A 110 -3.86 13.76 7.89
CA PHE A 110 -4.08 14.78 6.85
C PHE A 110 -4.59 16.09 7.44
N TRP A 111 -5.57 16.01 8.34
CA TRP A 111 -6.11 17.19 9.00
C TRP A 111 -5.03 17.97 9.77
N GLN A 112 -4.10 17.27 10.45
CA GLN A 112 -2.97 17.92 11.09
C GLN A 112 -2.04 18.58 10.07
N VAL A 113 -1.67 17.87 9.00
CA VAL A 113 -0.80 18.43 7.95
C VAL A 113 -1.41 19.66 7.31
N TYR A 114 -2.71 19.63 7.01
CA TYR A 114 -3.46 20.77 6.48
C TYR A 114 -3.41 21.97 7.43
N ARG A 115 -3.65 21.75 8.73
CA ARG A 115 -3.58 22.81 9.75
C ARG A 115 -2.20 23.47 9.81
N PHE A 116 -1.13 22.71 9.58
CA PHE A 116 0.24 23.21 9.60
C PHE A 116 0.77 23.62 8.22
N ALA A 117 -0.01 23.48 7.14
CA ALA A 117 0.39 23.85 5.77
C ALA A 117 0.97 25.27 5.64
N PRO A 118 0.41 26.31 6.29
CA PRO A 118 0.98 27.67 6.19
C PRO A 118 2.43 27.81 6.65
N LEU A 119 2.91 26.91 7.52
CA LEU A 119 4.30 26.92 7.98
C LEU A 119 5.30 26.51 6.88
N ALA A 120 4.84 25.84 5.81
CA ALA A 120 5.66 25.47 4.67
C ALA A 120 5.74 26.55 3.59
N SER A 121 4.99 27.65 3.67
CA SER A 121 4.97 28.70 2.65
C SER A 121 6.36 29.23 2.23
N PRO A 122 7.34 29.43 3.14
CA PRO A 122 8.69 29.84 2.74
C PRO A 122 9.43 28.81 1.87
N ALA A 123 9.24 27.51 2.17
CA ALA A 123 9.84 26.43 1.39
C ALA A 123 9.08 26.20 0.07
N ALA A 124 7.77 26.34 0.09
CA ALA A 124 6.89 26.27 -1.06
C ALA A 124 7.22 27.36 -2.09
N ALA A 125 7.59 28.57 -1.67
CA ALA A 125 7.95 29.67 -2.58
C ALA A 125 9.14 29.36 -3.51
N PHE A 126 10.01 28.41 -3.14
CA PHE A 126 11.09 27.93 -4.01
C PHE A 126 10.57 27.11 -5.19
N PHE A 127 9.43 26.45 -5.00
CA PHE A 127 8.73 25.74 -6.04
C PHE A 127 7.73 26.73 -6.65
N THR A 128 7.92 27.11 -7.92
CA THR A 128 6.93 27.90 -8.69
C THR A 128 5.93 27.06 -9.51
N PRO A 129 5.19 26.07 -8.97
CA PRO A 129 3.97 25.63 -9.61
C PRO A 129 2.86 26.66 -9.39
N GLY A 130 1.95 26.81 -10.36
CA GLY A 130 0.67 27.46 -10.10
C GLY A 130 -0.14 26.68 -9.04
N ALA A 131 -1.07 27.36 -8.37
CA ALA A 131 -1.87 26.79 -7.27
C ALA A 131 -2.48 25.41 -7.58
N SER A 132 -2.97 25.22 -8.81
CA SER A 132 -3.57 23.95 -9.27
C SER A 132 -2.57 22.79 -9.32
N LEU A 133 -1.31 23.06 -9.70
CA LEU A 133 -0.25 22.05 -9.72
C LEU A 133 0.20 21.68 -8.30
N GLY A 134 0.21 22.64 -7.37
CA GLY A 134 0.46 22.38 -5.95
C GLY A 134 -0.59 21.45 -5.35
N ILE A 135 -1.88 21.76 -5.57
CA ILE A 135 -3.00 20.93 -5.10
C ILE A 135 -2.95 19.53 -5.72
N ALA A 136 -2.72 19.44 -7.04
CA ALA A 136 -2.62 18.14 -7.72
C ALA A 136 -1.45 17.31 -7.18
N GLY A 137 -0.28 17.93 -6.99
CA GLY A 137 0.88 17.29 -6.37
C GLY A 137 0.60 16.82 -4.95
N GLY A 138 -0.05 17.65 -4.14
CA GLY A 138 -0.48 17.30 -2.78
C GLY A 138 -1.47 16.13 -2.75
N ALA A 139 -2.45 16.10 -3.67
CA ALA A 139 -3.39 14.99 -3.80
C ALA A 139 -2.70 13.68 -4.22
N ILE A 140 -1.78 13.72 -5.18
CA ILE A 140 -1.01 12.54 -5.61
C ILE A 140 -0.12 12.04 -4.46
N ALA A 141 0.57 12.95 -3.76
CA ALA A 141 1.38 12.60 -2.61
C ALA A 141 0.53 11.96 -1.50
N PHE A 142 -0.67 12.50 -1.24
CA PHE A 142 -1.57 11.98 -0.21
C PHE A 142 -2.22 10.65 -0.58
N LEU A 143 -2.52 10.43 -1.86
CA LEU A 143 -2.90 9.13 -2.40
C LEU A 143 -1.77 8.11 -2.16
N GLY A 144 -0.52 8.51 -2.42
CA GLY A 144 0.67 7.75 -2.08
C GLY A 144 0.75 7.43 -0.59
N CYS A 145 0.57 8.41 0.29
CA CYS A 145 0.56 8.17 1.73
C CYS A 145 -0.48 7.12 2.12
N ASN A 146 -1.69 7.21 1.58
CA ASN A 146 -2.74 6.23 1.86
C ASN A 146 -2.36 4.83 1.36
N LEU A 147 -1.80 4.70 0.16
CA LEU A 147 -1.34 3.42 -0.37
C LEU A 147 -0.24 2.79 0.51
N PHE A 148 0.81 3.57 0.83
CA PHE A 148 1.94 3.15 1.64
C PHE A 148 1.65 3.06 3.15
N TRP A 149 0.44 3.42 3.59
CA TRP A 149 -0.05 3.16 4.94
C TRP A 149 -0.95 1.92 4.98
N GLN A 150 -1.92 1.86 4.07
CA GLN A 150 -2.97 0.84 4.07
C GLN A 150 -2.43 -0.54 3.69
N VAL A 151 -1.59 -0.64 2.65
CA VAL A 151 -1.04 -1.95 2.24
C VAL A 151 -0.16 -2.55 3.35
N PRO A 152 0.78 -1.82 3.96
CA PRO A 152 1.58 -2.35 5.07
C PRO A 152 0.75 -2.69 6.31
N LEU A 153 -0.30 -1.91 6.61
CA LEU A 153 -1.18 -2.21 7.72
C LEU A 153 -1.95 -3.53 7.50
N SER A 154 -2.41 -3.78 6.27
CA SER A 154 -3.00 -5.08 5.90
C SER A 154 -2.00 -6.23 6.03
N VAL A 155 -0.73 -6.01 5.68
CA VAL A 155 0.37 -6.96 5.91
C VAL A 155 0.55 -7.28 7.39
N LEU A 156 0.54 -6.27 8.27
CA LEU A 156 0.58 -6.49 9.72
C LEU A 156 -0.60 -7.34 10.17
N GLY A 157 -1.79 -7.10 9.62
CA GLY A 157 -2.97 -7.93 9.85
C GLY A 157 -2.79 -9.40 9.44
N VAL A 158 -2.07 -9.65 8.34
CA VAL A 158 -1.72 -11.01 7.89
C VAL A 158 -0.67 -11.63 8.81
N LEU A 159 0.41 -10.92 9.14
CA LEU A 159 1.48 -11.41 10.02
C LEU A 159 0.98 -11.77 11.43
N ALA A 160 -0.02 -11.03 11.92
CA ALA A 160 -0.72 -11.26 13.17
C ALA A 160 -1.67 -12.48 13.14
N THR A 161 -1.78 -13.18 12.02
CA THR A 161 -2.63 -14.38 11.91
C THR A 161 -2.04 -15.53 12.75
N GLY A 162 -2.90 -16.15 13.56
CA GLY A 162 -2.57 -17.28 14.41
C GLY A 162 -2.42 -18.59 13.64
N LYS A 163 -1.73 -19.57 14.24
CA LYS A 163 -1.45 -20.88 13.61
C LYS A 163 -2.73 -21.63 13.22
N GLN A 164 -3.73 -21.66 14.09
CA GLN A 164 -5.01 -22.33 13.84
C GLN A 164 -5.74 -21.72 12.64
N GLN A 165 -5.81 -20.38 12.56
CA GLN A 165 -6.44 -19.69 11.43
C GLN A 165 -5.66 -19.97 10.13
N TRP A 166 -4.33 -19.94 10.19
CA TRP A 166 -3.49 -20.25 9.04
C TRP A 166 -3.75 -21.68 8.53
N GLU A 167 -3.71 -22.69 9.40
CA GLU A 167 -3.95 -24.09 9.04
C GLU A 167 -5.34 -24.34 8.46
N ALA A 168 -6.34 -23.58 8.90
CA ALA A 168 -7.71 -23.62 8.35
C ALA A 168 -7.90 -22.79 7.06
N THR A 169 -6.92 -21.99 6.66
CA THR A 169 -7.02 -21.16 5.45
C THR A 169 -6.63 -21.98 4.24
N GLU A 170 -7.52 -22.06 3.26
CA GLU A 170 -7.23 -22.71 1.98
C GLU A 170 -6.56 -21.75 0.99
N ALA A 171 -5.85 -22.31 0.01
CA ALA A 171 -5.23 -21.54 -1.06
C ALA A 171 -6.30 -20.90 -1.97
N TYR A 172 -6.23 -19.59 -2.17
CA TYR A 172 -7.18 -18.87 -3.03
C TYR A 172 -7.16 -19.39 -4.49
N PRO A 173 -8.31 -19.58 -5.17
CA PRO A 173 -8.36 -20.07 -6.55
C PRO A 173 -7.67 -19.11 -7.53
N VAL A 174 -6.81 -19.63 -8.41
CA VAL A 174 -6.00 -18.82 -9.35
C VAL A 174 -6.89 -17.96 -10.24
N GLU A 175 -7.99 -18.55 -10.72
CA GLU A 175 -8.94 -17.97 -11.67
C GLU A 175 -9.70 -16.78 -11.08
N GLN A 176 -9.75 -16.68 -9.74
CA GLN A 176 -10.45 -15.62 -9.02
C GLN A 176 -9.52 -14.45 -8.66
N ILE A 177 -8.20 -14.66 -8.60
CA ILE A 177 -7.24 -13.65 -8.10
C ILE A 177 -7.35 -12.35 -8.91
N GLU A 178 -7.35 -12.44 -10.24
CA GLU A 178 -7.38 -11.24 -11.09
C GLU A 178 -8.70 -10.47 -11.05
N ARG A 179 -9.78 -11.14 -10.64
CA ARG A 179 -11.11 -10.53 -10.50
C ARG A 179 -11.29 -9.89 -9.13
N GLU A 180 -10.59 -10.41 -8.13
CA GLU A 180 -10.84 -10.13 -6.72
C GLU A 180 -9.73 -9.36 -6.02
N PHE A 181 -8.59 -9.17 -6.68
CA PHE A 181 -7.47 -8.38 -6.20
C PHE A 181 -7.09 -7.29 -7.20
N THR A 182 -6.52 -6.21 -6.70
CA THR A 182 -5.90 -5.19 -7.54
C THR A 182 -4.50 -5.64 -7.89
N VAL A 183 -4.28 -6.00 -9.15
CA VAL A 183 -2.99 -6.47 -9.69
C VAL A 183 -2.41 -5.38 -10.61
N PRO A 184 -1.62 -4.43 -10.08
CA PRO A 184 -1.08 -3.34 -10.89
C PRO A 184 0.10 -3.78 -11.75
N GLY A 185 0.21 -3.17 -12.93
CA GLY A 185 1.44 -3.20 -13.73
C GLY A 185 1.61 -4.42 -14.66
N LEU A 186 2.85 -4.64 -15.09
CA LEU A 186 3.21 -5.66 -16.07
C LEU A 186 3.42 -7.02 -15.40
N ARG A 187 2.82 -8.07 -15.99
CA ARG A 187 2.85 -9.43 -15.44
C ARG A 187 4.10 -10.21 -15.84
N VAL A 188 4.97 -10.44 -14.88
CA VAL A 188 6.21 -11.19 -15.04
C VAL A 188 6.12 -12.55 -14.37
N ARG A 189 6.92 -13.52 -14.84
CA ARG A 189 6.98 -14.84 -14.20
C ARG A 189 7.60 -14.79 -12.80
N ARG A 190 8.45 -13.80 -12.53
CA ARG A 190 9.18 -13.69 -11.28
C ARG A 190 9.69 -12.28 -11.03
N LEU A 191 9.57 -11.81 -9.78
CA LEU A 191 10.14 -10.53 -9.34
C LEU A 191 11.37 -10.72 -8.44
N LEU A 192 11.39 -11.78 -7.63
CA LEU A 192 12.49 -12.07 -6.69
C LEU A 192 13.27 -13.30 -7.15
N PRO A 193 14.62 -13.30 -7.06
CA PRO A 193 15.41 -14.50 -7.29
C PRO A 193 15.03 -15.59 -6.28
N THR A 194 15.17 -16.89 -6.63
CA THR A 194 14.98 -17.96 -5.65
C THR A 194 16.02 -17.76 -4.54
N LEU A 195 15.60 -17.44 -3.33
CA LEU A 195 16.49 -17.47 -2.16
C LEU A 195 16.61 -18.86 -1.54
N VAL A 196 16.04 -19.89 -2.20
CA VAL A 196 16.26 -21.28 -1.84
C VAL A 196 17.67 -21.63 -2.27
N SER A 197 18.58 -21.62 -1.31
CA SER A 197 19.81 -22.41 -1.37
C SER A 197 19.40 -23.86 -1.61
N GLU A 198 19.49 -24.31 -2.86
CA GLU A 198 19.57 -25.75 -3.09
C GLU A 198 20.79 -26.27 -2.33
N PRO A 199 20.69 -27.40 -1.61
CA PRO A 199 21.87 -28.06 -1.09
C PRO A 199 22.79 -28.29 -2.28
N THR A 200 23.96 -27.67 -2.24
CA THR A 200 24.96 -27.87 -3.29
C THR A 200 25.21 -29.37 -3.35
N GLU A 201 25.06 -29.95 -4.53
CA GLU A 201 25.19 -31.38 -4.84
C GLU A 201 26.55 -32.00 -4.45
N ARG A 202 27.47 -31.20 -3.87
CA ARG A 202 28.77 -31.62 -3.33
C ARG A 202 28.73 -32.45 -2.05
N GLU A 203 27.58 -32.60 -1.38
CA GLU A 203 27.47 -33.48 -0.19
C GLU A 203 26.99 -34.90 -0.52
N ARG A 204 26.78 -35.27 -1.79
CA ARG A 204 26.40 -36.64 -2.19
C ARG A 204 27.58 -37.50 -2.67
N GLU A 205 28.80 -36.98 -2.64
CA GLU A 205 30.01 -37.71 -3.05
C GLU A 205 31.08 -37.79 -1.93
N GLY A 206 30.65 -37.78 -0.65
CA GLY A 206 31.52 -37.97 0.51
C GLY A 206 31.21 -39.24 1.29
#